data_AF-A0A1V5M4X1-F1
#
_entry.id   AF-A0A1V5M4X1-F1
#
_cell.length_a   1.000
_cell.length_b   1.000
_cell.length_c   1.000
_cell.angle_alpha   90.00
_cell.angle_beta   90.00
_cell.angle_gamma   90.00
#
_symmetry.space_group_name_H-M   'P 1'
#
loop_
_entity.id
_entity.type
_entity.pdbx_description
1 polymer ?
#
loop_
_entity_poly.entity_id
_entity_poly.type
_entity_poly.pdbx_seq_one_letter_code
_entity_poly.pdbx_strand_id
1 'polypeptide(L)'
;MKPYPQHALPYVPTPDEVLARILAGKDRALFLEVFVGGDTTRYRNDHSKADFAMCHKLVFYCDGNAALIDQVFRRSALMRPKWDTRRYRDGRTYGQACIARAIQRNAGRLGWTGPYTGTDSDATPDPTGDETKSQTRSS
;
A
#
# COMPACT_ATOMS: atom_id res chain seq x y z
N MET A 1 34.72 -10.89 -29.70
CA MET A 1 34.18 -9.86 -28.80
C MET A 1 33.14 -10.51 -27.89
N LYS A 2 33.48 -10.74 -26.62
CA LYS A 2 32.46 -11.06 -25.60
C LYS A 2 31.86 -9.71 -25.18
N PRO A 3 30.56 -9.45 -25.32
CA PRO A 3 30.01 -8.16 -24.92
C PRO A 3 30.27 -7.98 -23.42
N TYR A 4 30.74 -6.79 -23.04
CA TYR A 4 30.85 -6.40 -21.64
C TYR A 4 29.48 -6.61 -20.96
N PRO A 5 29.43 -7.12 -19.71
CA PRO A 5 28.20 -7.15 -18.93
C PRO A 5 27.80 -5.70 -18.70
N GLN A 6 26.81 -5.23 -19.46
CA GLN A 6 26.23 -3.91 -19.26
C GLN A 6 25.76 -3.88 -17.81
N HIS A 7 26.34 -3.00 -16.99
CA HIS A 7 25.95 -2.69 -15.61
C HIS A 7 24.54 -3.19 -15.31
N ALA A 8 24.43 -4.40 -14.72
CA ALA A 8 23.14 -5.00 -14.44
C ALA A 8 22.50 -4.13 -13.37
N LEU A 9 21.65 -3.19 -13.79
CA LEU A 9 20.79 -2.45 -12.87
C LEU A 9 20.12 -3.52 -12.00
N PRO A 10 20.04 -3.32 -10.66
CA PRO A 10 19.34 -4.26 -9.82
C PRO A 10 17.96 -4.48 -10.44
N TYR A 11 17.63 -5.74 -10.73
CA TYR A 11 16.38 -6.09 -11.40
C TYR A 11 15.22 -5.60 -10.54
N VAL A 12 14.47 -4.62 -11.04
CA VAL A 12 13.22 -4.17 -10.44
C VAL A 12 12.08 -4.83 -11.23
N PRO A 13 11.27 -5.69 -10.62
CA PRO A 13 10.15 -6.29 -11.31
C PRO A 13 9.13 -5.23 -11.72
N THR A 14 8.54 -5.41 -12.89
CA THR A 14 7.43 -4.60 -13.37
C THR A 14 6.17 -4.84 -12.53
N PRO A 15 5.20 -3.91 -12.52
CA PRO A 15 3.91 -4.14 -11.87
C PRO A 15 3.22 -5.41 -12.37
N ASP A 16 3.31 -5.72 -13.67
CA ASP A 16 2.69 -6.91 -14.26
C ASP A 16 3.33 -8.21 -13.77
N GLU A 17 4.64 -8.25 -13.60
CA GLU A 17 5.34 -9.40 -13.01
C GLU A 17 4.99 -9.59 -11.54
N VAL A 18 4.82 -8.50 -10.78
CA VAL A 18 4.33 -8.55 -9.40
C VAL A 18 2.92 -9.14 -9.36
N LEU A 19 2.02 -8.68 -10.23
CA LEU A 19 0.66 -9.18 -10.33
C LEU A 19 0.64 -10.68 -10.68
N ALA A 20 1.44 -11.10 -11.67
CA ALA A 20 1.55 -12.51 -12.05
C ALA A 20 2.03 -13.38 -10.90
N ARG A 21 3.03 -12.92 -10.12
CA ARG A 21 3.53 -13.62 -8.93
C ARG A 21 2.47 -13.75 -7.83
N ILE A 22 1.65 -12.71 -7.62
CA ILE A 22 0.55 -12.77 -6.64
C ILE A 22 -0.52 -13.77 -7.09
N LEU A 23 -0.86 -13.77 -8.37
CA LEU A 23 -1.87 -14.67 -8.95
C LEU A 23 -1.43 -16.15 -8.94
N ALA A 24 -0.14 -16.40 -9.09
CA ALA A 24 0.47 -17.74 -8.95
C ALA A 24 0.66 -18.17 -7.49
N GLY A 25 0.51 -17.24 -6.54
CA GLY A 25 0.80 -17.44 -5.12
C GLY A 25 -0.41 -17.85 -4.28
N LYS A 26 -0.15 -18.05 -2.99
CA LYS A 26 -1.17 -18.38 -1.98
C LYS A 26 -2.13 -17.23 -1.65
N ASP A 27 -1.73 -15.99 -1.93
CA ASP A 27 -2.56 -14.81 -1.66
C ASP A 27 -3.55 -14.51 -2.80
N ARG A 28 -3.65 -15.37 -3.85
CA ARG A 28 -4.50 -15.12 -5.02
C ARG A 28 -5.97 -14.89 -4.67
N ALA A 29 -6.53 -15.63 -3.71
CA ALA A 29 -7.95 -15.54 -3.37
C ALA A 29 -8.29 -14.19 -2.74
N LEU A 30 -7.47 -13.78 -1.76
CA LEU A 30 -7.51 -12.45 -1.16
C LEU A 30 -7.34 -11.36 -2.23
N PHE A 31 -6.40 -11.57 -3.15
CA PHE A 31 -6.14 -10.63 -4.23
C PHE A 31 -7.33 -10.47 -5.16
N LEU A 32 -7.91 -11.56 -5.69
CA LEU A 32 -9.05 -11.47 -6.59
C LEU A 32 -10.27 -10.79 -5.93
N GLU A 33 -10.55 -11.10 -4.67
CA GLU A 33 -11.73 -10.59 -3.99
C GLU A 33 -11.54 -9.12 -3.51
N VAL A 34 -10.39 -8.73 -2.94
CA VAL A 34 -10.14 -7.32 -2.54
C VAL A 34 -9.59 -6.46 -3.68
N PHE A 35 -8.52 -6.92 -4.34
CA PHE A 35 -7.79 -6.10 -5.31
C PHE A 35 -8.58 -5.92 -6.59
N VAL A 36 -9.18 -6.99 -7.12
CA VAL A 36 -9.94 -6.94 -8.37
C VAL A 36 -11.42 -6.64 -8.09
N GLY A 37 -12.00 -7.29 -7.07
CA GLY A 37 -13.41 -7.12 -6.72
C GLY A 37 -13.73 -5.86 -5.91
N GLY A 38 -12.75 -5.27 -5.23
CA GLY A 38 -12.98 -4.13 -4.33
C GLY A 38 -13.76 -4.51 -3.06
N ASP A 39 -13.91 -5.80 -2.76
CA ASP A 39 -14.69 -6.27 -1.62
C ASP A 39 -13.94 -6.04 -0.29
N THR A 40 -14.51 -5.15 0.52
CA THR A 40 -13.98 -4.77 1.84
C THR A 40 -14.77 -5.38 3.01
N THR A 41 -15.73 -6.28 2.75
CA THR A 41 -16.55 -6.93 3.78
C THR A 41 -15.71 -7.62 4.85
N ARG A 42 -14.64 -8.32 4.45
CA ARG A 42 -13.68 -8.95 5.37
C ARG A 42 -12.98 -7.96 6.32
N TYR A 43 -12.94 -6.69 5.94
CA TYR A 43 -12.37 -5.60 6.73
C TYR A 43 -13.45 -4.78 7.43
N ARG A 44 -14.65 -5.34 7.65
CA ARG A 44 -15.80 -4.66 8.25
C ARG A 44 -16.23 -3.41 7.46
N ASN A 45 -16.10 -3.48 6.13
CA ASN A 45 -16.32 -2.36 5.21
C ASN A 45 -15.43 -1.12 5.50
N ASP A 46 -14.35 -1.32 6.26
CA ASP A 46 -13.37 -0.28 6.51
C ASP A 46 -12.33 -0.29 5.39
N HIS A 47 -12.53 0.62 4.45
CA HIS A 47 -11.64 0.75 3.31
C HIS A 47 -10.20 1.12 3.72
N SER A 48 -9.99 1.88 4.81
CA SER A 48 -8.63 2.25 5.23
C SER A 48 -7.87 1.02 5.75
N LYS A 49 -8.57 0.09 6.40
CA LYS A 49 -8.00 -1.21 6.80
C LYS A 49 -7.72 -2.10 5.59
N ALA A 50 -8.60 -2.11 4.60
CA ALA A 50 -8.39 -2.84 3.35
C ALA A 50 -7.15 -2.34 2.61
N ASP A 51 -6.99 -1.02 2.48
CA ASP A 51 -5.83 -0.39 1.85
C ASP A 51 -4.52 -0.81 2.53
N PHE A 52 -4.48 -0.74 3.87
CA PHE A 52 -3.29 -1.06 4.65
C PHE A 52 -2.94 -2.56 4.56
N ALA A 53 -3.94 -3.44 4.66
CA ALA A 53 -3.73 -4.87 4.54
C ALA A 53 -3.20 -5.25 3.14
N MET A 54 -3.70 -4.59 2.09
CA MET A 54 -3.21 -4.76 0.73
C MET A 54 -1.77 -4.28 0.60
N CYS A 55 -1.45 -3.07 1.07
CA CYS A 55 -0.08 -2.53 1.04
C CYS A 55 0.89 -3.45 1.77
N HIS A 56 0.51 -3.94 2.95
CA HIS A 56 1.35 -4.86 3.73
C HIS A 56 1.67 -6.16 2.97
N LYS A 57 0.72 -6.69 2.19
CA LYS A 57 0.97 -7.84 1.31
C LYS A 57 1.90 -7.46 0.16
N LEU A 58 1.65 -6.33 -0.50
CA LEU A 58 2.45 -5.86 -1.63
C LEU A 58 3.91 -5.60 -1.26
N VAL A 59 4.20 -5.19 -0.02
CA VAL A 59 5.59 -5.02 0.46
C VAL A 59 6.43 -6.28 0.27
N PHE A 60 5.86 -7.47 0.48
CA PHE A 60 6.58 -8.73 0.29
C PHE A 60 6.87 -9.01 -1.19
N TYR A 61 5.93 -8.72 -2.10
CA TYR A 61 6.10 -8.99 -3.53
C TYR A 61 6.98 -7.97 -4.23
N CYS A 62 6.98 -6.72 -3.73
CA CYS A 62 7.74 -5.60 -4.28
C CYS A 62 9.09 -5.37 -3.58
N ASP A 63 9.49 -6.24 -2.67
CA ASP A 63 10.73 -6.13 -1.88
C ASP A 63 10.88 -4.75 -1.18
N GLY A 64 9.76 -4.23 -0.65
CA GLY A 64 9.74 -2.92 0.01
C GLY A 64 9.88 -1.70 -0.93
N ASN A 65 9.90 -1.87 -2.25
CA ASN A 65 9.95 -0.75 -3.19
C ASN A 65 8.64 0.06 -3.16
N ALA A 66 8.65 1.20 -2.48
CA ALA A 66 7.48 2.06 -2.29
C ALA A 66 6.84 2.52 -3.62
N ALA A 67 7.65 2.85 -4.63
CA ALA A 67 7.14 3.30 -5.92
C ALA A 67 6.43 2.17 -6.67
N LEU A 68 6.98 0.97 -6.63
CA LEU A 68 6.36 -0.21 -7.24
C LEU A 68 5.06 -0.59 -6.52
N ILE A 69 5.04 -0.51 -5.18
CA ILE A 69 3.83 -0.73 -4.39
C ILE A 69 2.73 0.26 -4.80
N ASP A 70 3.05 1.55 -4.95
CA ASP A 70 2.08 2.57 -5.39
C ASP A 70 1.56 2.27 -6.80
N GLN A 71 2.44 1.93 -7.75
CA GLN A 71 2.05 1.59 -9.12
C GLN A 71 1.12 0.36 -9.17
N VAL A 72 1.39 -0.66 -8.37
CA VAL A 72 0.53 -1.85 -8.29
C VAL A 72 -0.79 -1.48 -7.61
N PHE A 73 -0.76 -0.75 -6.49
CA PHE A 73 -1.98 -0.37 -5.78
C PHE A 73 -2.96 0.45 -6.63
N ARG A 74 -2.46 1.36 -7.47
CA ARG A 74 -3.28 2.16 -8.39
C ARG A 74 -4.04 1.34 -9.44
N ARG A 75 -3.62 0.10 -9.70
CA ARG A 75 -4.32 -0.83 -10.58
C ARG A 75 -5.43 -1.63 -9.87
N SER A 76 -5.60 -1.43 -8.57
CA SER A 76 -6.64 -2.10 -7.79
C SER A 76 -7.99 -1.38 -7.87
N ALA A 77 -9.07 -2.13 -7.67
CA ALA A 77 -10.42 -1.61 -7.48
C ALA A 77 -10.60 -0.84 -6.16
N LEU A 78 -9.61 -0.88 -5.25
CA LEU A 78 -9.61 -0.07 -4.03
C LEU A 78 -9.18 1.39 -4.27
N MET A 79 -8.61 1.69 -5.44
CA MET A 79 -8.07 3.01 -5.78
C MET A 79 -9.15 4.09 -5.69
N ARG A 80 -8.86 5.15 -4.93
CA ARG A 80 -9.81 6.24 -4.62
C ARG A 80 -9.12 7.60 -4.63
N PRO A 81 -9.85 8.71 -4.86
CA PRO A 81 -9.28 10.06 -4.80
C PRO A 81 -8.56 10.40 -3.48
N LYS A 82 -9.01 9.76 -2.37
CA LYS A 82 -8.36 9.85 -1.06
C LYS A 82 -6.87 9.48 -1.11
N TRP A 83 -6.48 8.55 -1.98
CA TRP A 83 -5.11 8.05 -2.11
C TRP A 83 -4.10 9.17 -2.37
N ASP A 84 -4.46 10.11 -3.24
CA ASP A 84 -3.61 11.23 -3.65
C ASP A 84 -3.83 12.49 -2.79
N THR A 85 -4.72 12.44 -1.80
CA THR A 85 -5.00 13.57 -0.91
C THR A 85 -3.82 13.78 0.04
N ARG A 86 -3.27 15.00 0.05
CA ARG A 86 -2.29 15.45 1.06
C ARG A 86 -2.97 15.57 2.41
N ARG A 87 -2.48 14.83 3.40
CA ARG A 87 -3.04 14.82 4.76
C ARG A 87 -2.02 15.09 5.86
N TYR A 88 -0.74 15.06 5.54
CA TYR A 88 0.33 15.16 6.53
C TYR A 88 1.02 16.52 6.45
N ARG A 89 1.50 17.01 7.60
CA ARG A 89 2.23 18.28 7.72
C ARG A 89 3.50 18.31 6.86
N ASP A 90 4.09 17.14 6.61
CA ASP A 90 5.27 16.95 5.75
C ASP A 90 4.93 16.95 4.25
N GLY A 91 3.67 17.19 3.86
CA GLY A 91 3.22 17.24 2.47
C GLY A 91 2.96 15.87 1.82
N ARG A 92 3.09 14.78 2.58
CA ARG A 92 2.81 13.41 2.11
C ARG A 92 1.32 13.18 1.85
N THR A 93 1.03 12.37 0.83
CA THR A 93 -0.34 11.88 0.56
C THR A 93 -0.73 10.75 1.52
N TYR A 94 -2.03 10.49 1.61
CA TYR A 94 -2.54 9.33 2.34
C TYR A 94 -1.90 8.02 1.87
N GLY A 95 -1.82 7.80 0.55
CA GLY A 95 -1.21 6.61 -0.03
C GLY A 95 0.26 6.45 0.35
N GLN A 96 1.04 7.52 0.24
CA GLN A 96 2.46 7.52 0.63
C GLN A 96 2.67 7.15 2.10
N ALA A 97 1.84 7.70 3.00
CA ALA A 97 1.92 7.36 4.42
C ALA A 97 1.49 5.91 4.70
N CYS A 98 0.49 5.41 3.98
CA CYS A 98 0.03 4.02 4.08
C CYS A 98 1.12 3.04 3.68
N ILE A 99 1.80 3.29 2.54
CA ILE A 99 2.92 2.49 2.05
C ILE A 99 4.10 2.54 3.03
N ALA A 100 4.48 3.73 3.49
CA ALA A 100 5.59 3.88 4.44
C ALA A 100 5.34 3.09 5.73
N ARG A 101 4.12 3.16 6.27
CA ARG A 101 3.72 2.39 7.45
C ARG A 101 3.72 0.88 7.19
N ALA A 102 3.29 0.45 6.01
CA ALA A 102 3.30 -0.96 5.62
C ALA A 102 4.72 -1.51 5.54
N ILE A 103 5.66 -0.77 4.93
CA ILE A 103 7.08 -1.12 4.86
C ILE A 103 7.67 -1.20 6.26
N GLN A 104 7.46 -0.18 7.10
CA GLN A 104 7.96 -0.15 8.47
C GLN A 104 7.48 -1.36 9.29
N ARG A 105 6.20 -1.74 9.16
CA ARG A 105 5.65 -2.90 9.86
C ARG A 105 6.21 -4.23 9.36
N ASN A 106 6.69 -4.30 8.12
CA ASN A 106 7.25 -5.51 7.52
C ASN A 106 8.78 -5.59 7.61
N ALA A 107 9.47 -4.50 7.99
CA ALA A 107 10.92 -4.44 8.13
C ALA A 107 11.49 -5.55 9.06
N GLY A 108 10.78 -5.85 10.16
CA GLY A 108 11.16 -6.94 11.08
C GLY A 108 11.05 -8.35 10.48
N ARG A 109 10.30 -8.54 9.37
CA ARG A 109 10.17 -9.82 8.66
C ARG A 109 11.12 -9.97 7.47
N LEU A 110 11.61 -8.85 6.91
CA LEU A 110 12.51 -8.84 5.75
C LEU A 110 14.00 -8.89 6.12
N GLY A 111 14.34 -8.90 7.42
CA GLY A 111 15.75 -8.84 7.86
C GLY A 111 16.43 -7.50 7.50
N TRP A 112 15.65 -6.47 7.18
CA TRP A 112 16.14 -5.17 6.73
C TRP A 112 16.56 -4.30 7.93
N THR A 113 17.83 -3.90 7.98
CA THR A 113 18.45 -3.11 9.08
C THR A 113 18.88 -1.70 8.65
N GLY A 114 18.42 -1.22 7.49
CA GLY A 114 18.77 0.12 6.99
C GLY A 114 18.20 1.24 7.88
N PRO A 115 18.88 2.39 7.99
CA PRO A 115 18.39 3.49 8.82
C PRO A 115 17.13 4.05 8.16
N TYR A 116 15.98 3.86 8.80
CA TYR A 116 14.84 4.71 8.52
C TYR A 116 15.17 6.10 9.06
N THR A 117 15.59 7.03 8.18
CA THR A 117 15.80 8.44 8.54
C THR A 117 14.48 9.23 8.61
N GLY A 118 13.38 8.57 8.96
CA GLY A 118 12.18 9.24 9.42
C GLY A 118 12.22 9.24 10.94
N THR A 119 12.88 10.23 11.52
CA THR A 119 12.84 10.50 12.96
C THR A 119 11.38 10.59 13.43
N ASP A 120 10.98 9.53 14.11
CA ASP A 120 10.22 9.46 15.36
C ASP A 120 8.80 10.04 15.49
N SER A 121 7.94 9.14 16.02
CA SER A 121 7.16 9.31 17.25
C SER A 121 5.80 10.04 17.31
N ASP A 122 5.13 10.39 16.22
CA ASP A 122 3.78 10.99 16.35
C ASP A 122 2.72 10.56 15.31
N ALA A 123 2.53 9.24 15.16
CA ALA A 123 1.37 8.73 14.44
C ALA A 123 0.59 7.74 15.31
N THR A 124 0.09 8.22 16.44
CA THR A 124 -1.19 7.71 16.95
C THR A 124 -2.23 7.89 15.83
N PRO A 125 -2.91 6.84 15.36
CA PRO A 125 -4.15 7.07 14.63
C PRO A 125 -5.11 7.71 15.62
N ASP A 126 -5.54 8.92 15.32
CA ASP A 126 -6.71 9.51 15.96
C ASP A 126 -7.87 8.48 15.88
N PRO A 127 -8.38 7.95 17.00
CA PRO A 127 -9.53 7.08 17.02
C PRO A 127 -10.80 7.95 17.03
N THR A 128 -10.95 8.86 16.07
CA THR A 128 -12.19 9.63 15.93
C THR A 128 -12.86 9.17 14.64
N GLY A 129 -13.77 8.21 14.80
CA GLY A 129 -14.93 8.20 13.94
C GLY A 129 -15.67 9.50 14.17
N ASP A 130 -16.14 10.14 13.10
CA ASP A 130 -17.29 11.00 13.24
C ASP A 130 -18.19 10.87 12.02
N GLU A 131 -19.45 10.62 12.36
CA GLU A 131 -20.62 10.55 11.51
C GLU A 131 -20.76 11.87 10.74
N THR A 132 -20.95 11.81 9.42
CA THR A 132 -21.75 12.84 8.76
C THR A 132 -23.20 12.36 8.76
N LYS A 133 -23.83 12.46 9.92
CA LYS A 133 -25.28 12.42 10.04
C LYS A 133 -25.80 13.78 9.53
N SER A 134 -26.17 13.84 8.26
CA SER A 134 -26.82 15.01 7.69
C SER A 134 -28.16 15.23 8.39
N GLN A 135 -28.22 16.26 9.23
CA GLN A 135 -29.47 16.91 9.60
C GLN A 135 -30.01 17.63 8.35
N THR A 136 -31.11 17.14 7.78
CA THR A 136 -32.03 17.99 7.03
C THR A 136 -33.02 18.60 8.01
N ARG A 137 -32.92 19.92 8.19
CA ARG A 137 -34.01 20.78 8.68
C ARG A 137 -34.94 21.14 7.52
N SER A 138 -36.18 21.51 7.90
CA SER A 138 -37.29 22.07 7.09
C SER A 138 -38.24 21.02 6.50
N SER A 139 -39.56 21.06 6.71
CA SER A 139 -40.48 22.09 7.25
C SER A 139 -41.65 21.42 7.98
#